data_AF-A0A7R9YET7-F1
#
_entry.id   AF-A0A7R9YET7-F1
#
_cell.length_a   1.000
_cell.length_b   1.000
_cell.length_c   1.000
_cell.angle_alpha   90.00
_cell.angle_beta   90.00
_cell.angle_gamma   90.00
#
_symmetry.space_group_name_H-M   'P 1'
#
loop_
_entity.id
_entity.type
_entity.pdbx_description
1 polymer ?
#
loop_
_entity_poly.entity_id
_entity_poly.type
_entity_poly.pdbx_seq_one_letter_code
_entity_poly.pdbx_strand_id
1 'polypeptide(L)'
;RVKLGEHQMDRVDAASTLKEVYAILGSDFWIETPCFSSLGAGVIREGTRLTLLKKTAASGEEIKGVDLGFDFMIRTASTPERWTDMSEEMAFAFCEMRRSARLLKQDRRAAHVDAFTTSALKLFYYWVCFAPLTRGTAAVGYAVLRGVLLAMGVDLKDQMKAGVQMDWEAILAGHPDQFVAEVRDWFFASRCDATWIDQVPLVGEVLPTLRDRLQALNLESEENKNILGK
;
A
#
# COMPACT_ATOMS: atom_id res chain seq x y z
N ARG A 1 6.69 -20.11 12.84
CA ARG A 1 7.88 -19.23 12.93
C ARG A 1 9.10 -20.10 13.12
N VAL A 2 10.13 -19.96 12.27
CA VAL A 2 11.41 -20.67 12.44
C VAL A 2 12.06 -20.12 13.71
N LYS A 3 12.38 -20.99 14.67
CA LYS A 3 13.15 -20.60 15.86
C LYS A 3 14.60 -20.90 15.58
N LEU A 4 15.44 -19.88 15.60
CA LEU A 4 16.88 -20.01 15.43
C LEU A 4 17.55 -20.05 16.80
N GLY A 5 18.57 -20.91 16.94
CA GLY A 5 19.49 -20.81 18.07
C GLY A 5 20.42 -19.60 17.91
N GLU A 6 21.07 -19.16 18.99
CA GLU A 6 21.99 -17.99 18.99
C GLU A 6 23.05 -18.11 17.89
N HIS A 7 23.71 -19.26 17.78
CA HIS A 7 24.72 -19.51 16.72
C HIS A 7 24.14 -19.49 15.29
N GLN A 8 22.85 -19.79 15.10
CA GLN A 8 22.21 -19.64 13.79
C GLN A 8 21.90 -18.18 13.49
N MET A 9 21.54 -17.37 14.49
CA MET A 9 21.35 -15.92 14.33
C MET A 9 22.64 -15.23 13.92
N ASP A 10 23.76 -15.50 14.60
CA ASP A 10 25.07 -14.93 14.24
C ASP A 10 25.45 -15.23 12.79
N ARG A 11 25.14 -16.44 12.32
CA ARG A 11 25.38 -16.84 10.93
C ARG A 11 24.46 -16.14 9.93
N VAL A 12 23.20 -15.90 10.30
CA VAL A 12 22.25 -15.14 9.46
C VAL A 12 22.72 -13.69 9.37
N ASP A 13 23.17 -13.09 10.47
CA ASP A 13 23.67 -11.71 10.50
C ASP A 13 24.97 -11.53 9.70
N ALA A 14 25.81 -12.58 9.65
CA ALA A 14 27.02 -12.60 8.84
C ALA A 14 26.78 -12.93 7.34
N ALA A 15 25.58 -13.38 6.97
CA ALA A 15 25.28 -13.77 5.60
C ALA A 15 25.19 -12.54 4.68
N SER A 16 25.86 -12.61 3.53
CA SER A 16 25.90 -11.57 2.51
C SER A 16 24.98 -11.86 1.31
N THR A 17 24.48 -13.09 1.22
CA THR A 17 23.58 -13.51 0.14
C THR A 17 22.37 -14.29 0.65
N LEU A 18 21.29 -14.23 -0.11
CA LEU A 18 20.08 -15.00 0.17
C LEU A 18 20.31 -16.51 0.13
N LYS A 19 21.28 -16.97 -0.67
CA LYS A 19 21.69 -18.38 -0.73
C LYS A 19 22.28 -18.83 0.60
N GLU A 20 23.11 -18.00 1.22
CA GLU A 20 23.70 -18.28 2.54
C GLU A 20 22.61 -18.31 3.61
N VAL A 21 21.72 -17.32 3.63
CA VAL A 21 20.58 -17.28 4.57
C VAL A 21 19.71 -18.54 4.39
N TYR A 22 19.35 -18.89 3.16
CA TYR A 22 18.57 -20.09 2.88
C TYR A 22 19.30 -21.38 3.30
N ALA A 23 20.61 -21.48 3.08
CA ALA A 23 21.40 -22.64 3.50
C ALA A 23 21.48 -22.78 5.04
N ILE A 24 21.42 -21.66 5.78
CA ILE A 24 21.38 -21.66 7.24
C ILE A 24 20.00 -22.11 7.74
N LEU A 25 18.93 -21.60 7.13
CA LEU A 25 17.55 -21.87 7.52
C LEU A 25 17.07 -23.26 7.07
N GLY A 26 17.58 -23.75 5.94
CA GLY A 26 17.32 -25.09 5.40
C GLY A 26 15.94 -25.28 4.77
N SER A 27 15.12 -24.23 4.69
CA SER A 27 13.78 -24.28 4.10
C SER A 27 13.33 -22.91 3.62
N ASP A 28 12.24 -22.89 2.85
CA ASP A 28 11.49 -21.68 2.54
C ASP A 28 11.10 -20.95 3.83
N PHE A 29 11.15 -19.62 3.79
CA PHE A 29 10.89 -18.78 4.94
C PHE A 29 10.25 -17.46 4.53
N TRP A 30 9.74 -16.73 5.53
CA TRP A 30 9.25 -15.38 5.34
C TRP A 30 9.65 -14.51 6.53
N ILE A 31 9.73 -13.22 6.28
CA ILE A 31 9.82 -12.18 7.30
C ILE A 31 8.50 -11.42 7.33
N GLU A 32 8.03 -11.09 8.53
CA GLU A 32 6.83 -10.28 8.74
C GLU A 32 7.29 -8.83 8.92
N THR A 33 6.81 -7.91 8.07
CA THR A 33 7.04 -6.49 8.31
C THR A 33 6.23 -6.04 9.53
N PRO A 34 6.82 -5.25 10.45
CA PRO A 34 6.08 -4.73 11.58
C PRO A 34 5.02 -3.75 11.09
N CYS A 35 3.82 -3.79 11.67
CA CYS A 35 2.77 -2.81 11.45
C CYS A 35 2.39 -2.23 12.81
N PHE A 36 2.98 -1.10 13.19
CA PHE A 36 2.73 -0.49 14.49
C PHE A 36 1.34 0.16 14.51
N SER A 37 0.61 -0.10 15.58
CA SER A 37 -0.77 0.36 15.80
C SER A 37 -0.83 1.86 16.10
N SER A 38 -1.83 2.53 15.54
CA SER A 38 -2.20 3.90 15.91
C SER A 38 -3.18 3.92 17.08
N LEU A 39 -3.85 2.79 17.35
CA LEU A 39 -4.84 2.61 18.40
C LEU A 39 -4.22 2.26 19.76
N GLY A 40 -3.21 1.40 19.77
CA GLY A 40 -2.57 0.87 20.97
C GLY A 40 -1.09 1.23 21.01
N ALA A 41 -0.69 2.06 21.96
CA ALA A 41 0.72 2.41 22.14
C ALA A 41 1.57 1.14 22.36
N GLY A 42 2.58 0.94 21.51
CA GLY A 42 3.48 -0.21 21.57
C GLY A 42 2.89 -1.52 21.03
N VAL A 43 1.66 -1.51 20.50
CA VAL A 43 1.06 -2.70 19.86
C VAL A 43 1.60 -2.82 18.44
N ILE A 44 2.10 -4.01 18.10
CA ILE A 44 2.56 -4.35 16.75
C ILE A 44 1.60 -5.39 16.19
N ARG A 45 0.94 -5.06 15.09
CA ARG A 45 0.07 -5.95 14.32
C ARG A 45 0.89 -6.75 13.30
N GLU A 46 0.34 -7.87 12.86
CA GLU A 46 0.92 -8.65 11.78
C GLU A 46 0.81 -7.88 10.45
N GLY A 47 1.94 -7.38 9.95
CA GLY A 47 2.03 -6.69 8.67
C GLY A 47 2.05 -7.63 7.48
N THR A 48 2.93 -7.34 6.53
CA THR A 48 3.05 -8.07 5.27
C THR A 48 4.16 -9.11 5.36
N ARG A 49 3.93 -10.31 4.84
CA ARG A 49 4.97 -11.35 4.77
C ARG A 49 5.76 -11.22 3.48
N LEU A 50 7.06 -10.99 3.59
CA LEU A 50 8.01 -11.08 2.49
C LEU A 50 8.57 -12.50 2.48
N THR A 51 8.19 -13.28 1.48
CA THR A 51 8.44 -14.72 1.39
C THR A 51 9.54 -14.99 0.38
N LEU A 52 10.50 -15.82 0.76
CA LEU A 52 11.52 -16.40 -0.11
C LEU A 52 11.22 -17.88 -0.33
N LEU A 53 11.02 -18.28 -1.59
CA LEU A 53 10.85 -19.69 -1.97
C LEU A 53 11.99 -20.14 -2.87
N LYS A 54 12.53 -21.34 -2.63
CA LYS A 54 13.47 -21.94 -3.58
C LYS A 54 12.72 -22.37 -4.85
N LYS A 55 13.25 -22.01 -6.02
CA LYS A 55 12.67 -22.43 -7.30
C LYS A 55 12.91 -23.92 -7.51
N THR A 56 11.85 -24.65 -7.80
CA THR A 56 11.89 -26.05 -8.22
C THR A 56 11.60 -26.16 -9.71
N ALA A 57 11.95 -27.29 -10.33
CA ALA A 57 11.51 -27.55 -11.70
C ALA A 57 9.98 -27.60 -11.79
N ALA A 58 9.43 -27.55 -13.01
CA ALA A 58 7.99 -27.70 -13.24
C ALA A 58 7.44 -29.05 -12.72
N SER A 59 8.31 -30.07 -12.58
CA SER A 59 7.99 -31.36 -11.95
C SER A 59 7.94 -31.31 -10.41
N GLY A 60 8.30 -30.19 -9.79
CA GLY A 60 8.43 -30.05 -8.34
C GLY A 60 9.75 -30.58 -7.77
N GLU A 61 10.61 -31.18 -8.60
CA GLU A 61 11.88 -31.76 -8.17
C GLU A 61 13.06 -30.79 -8.35
N GLU A 62 14.07 -30.91 -7.49
CA GLU A 62 15.35 -30.24 -7.71
C GLU A 62 16.11 -30.92 -8.85
N ILE A 63 16.52 -30.13 -9.85
CA ILE A 63 17.39 -30.63 -10.91
C ILE A 63 18.82 -30.63 -10.37
N LYS A 64 19.38 -31.82 -10.17
CA LYS A 64 20.74 -31.99 -9.65
C LYS A 64 21.75 -31.22 -10.50
N GLY A 65 22.47 -30.29 -9.87
CA GLY A 65 23.49 -29.46 -10.52
C GLY A 65 22.98 -28.18 -11.19
N VAL A 66 21.67 -27.88 -11.10
CA VAL A 66 21.09 -26.63 -11.62
C VAL A 66 20.51 -25.82 -10.47
N ASP A 67 21.04 -24.62 -10.27
CA ASP A 67 20.50 -23.66 -9.31
C ASP A 67 19.50 -22.74 -10.01
N LEU A 68 18.21 -23.00 -9.79
CA LEU A 68 17.12 -22.19 -10.35
C LEU A 68 16.92 -20.86 -9.60
N GLY A 69 17.60 -20.66 -8.47
CA GLY A 69 17.48 -19.46 -7.64
C GLY A 69 16.22 -19.45 -6.76
N PHE A 70 15.67 -18.26 -6.53
CA PHE A 70 14.54 -18.04 -5.62
C PHE A 70 13.43 -17.23 -6.27
N ASP A 71 12.21 -17.45 -5.80
CA ASP A 71 11.08 -16.55 -5.99
C ASP A 71 10.87 -15.68 -4.74
N PHE A 72 10.63 -14.41 -5.00
CA PHE A 72 10.21 -13.44 -4.00
C PHE A 72 8.73 -13.17 -4.14
N MET A 73 8.00 -13.29 -3.03
CA MET A 73 6.57 -13.03 -3.01
C MET A 73 6.18 -12.21 -1.79
N ILE A 74 5.27 -11.27 -2.01
CA ILE A 74 4.50 -10.66 -0.95
C ILE A 74 3.27 -11.52 -0.68
N ARG A 75 3.06 -11.86 0.58
CA ARG A 75 1.86 -12.55 1.05
C ARG A 75 1.28 -11.81 2.24
N THR A 76 -0.03 -11.72 2.25
CA THR A 76 -0.75 -11.17 3.39
C THR A 76 -1.51 -12.29 4.08
N ALA A 77 -1.36 -12.41 5.39
CA ALA A 77 -2.08 -13.43 6.13
C ALA A 77 -3.58 -13.10 6.14
N SER A 78 -4.41 -14.09 5.78
CA SER A 78 -5.87 -13.95 5.78
C SER A 78 -6.50 -14.61 7.01
N THR A 79 -5.88 -14.42 8.18
CA THR A 79 -6.40 -14.97 9.44
C THR A 79 -7.54 -14.09 9.98
N PRO A 80 -8.58 -14.67 10.63
CA PRO A 80 -9.67 -13.89 11.19
C PRO A 80 -9.23 -12.83 12.21
N GLU A 81 -8.26 -13.17 13.07
CA GLU A 81 -7.70 -12.24 14.07
C GLU A 81 -7.07 -11.01 13.42
N ARG A 82 -6.24 -11.21 12.39
CA ARG A 82 -5.61 -10.11 11.66
C ARG A 82 -6.64 -9.23 10.95
N TRP A 83 -7.70 -9.82 10.41
CA TRP A 83 -8.79 -9.07 9.79
C TRP A 83 -9.49 -8.16 10.80
N THR A 84 -9.76 -8.66 12.00
CA THR A 84 -10.32 -7.85 13.10
C THR A 84 -9.37 -6.71 13.46
N ASP A 85 -8.10 -7.02 13.73
CA ASP A 85 -7.09 -6.04 14.11
C ASP A 85 -6.94 -4.92 13.06
N MET A 86 -6.76 -5.28 11.79
CA MET A 86 -6.57 -4.30 10.72
C MET A 86 -7.86 -3.53 10.41
N SER A 87 -9.03 -4.14 10.62
CA SER A 87 -10.30 -3.44 10.49
C SER A 87 -10.44 -2.34 11.56
N GLU A 88 -9.98 -2.59 12.79
CA GLU A 88 -9.96 -1.58 13.85
C GLU A 88 -9.02 -0.42 13.51
N GLU A 89 -7.78 -0.71 13.07
CA GLU A 89 -6.83 0.32 12.65
C GLU A 89 -7.37 1.18 11.48
N MET A 90 -7.97 0.53 10.49
CA MET A 90 -8.62 1.21 9.35
C MET A 90 -9.76 2.11 9.80
N ALA A 91 -10.63 1.62 10.70
CA ALA A 91 -11.74 2.41 11.23
C ALA A 91 -11.25 3.64 11.99
N PHE A 92 -10.18 3.50 12.78
CA PHE A 92 -9.54 4.60 13.49
C PHE A 92 -8.93 5.62 12.54
N ALA A 93 -8.10 5.17 11.59
CA ALA A 93 -7.48 6.04 10.59
C ALA A 93 -8.51 6.79 9.76
N PHE A 94 -9.63 6.14 9.41
CA PHE A 94 -10.74 6.76 8.73
C PHE A 94 -11.45 7.81 9.58
N CYS A 95 -11.64 7.56 10.88
CA CYS A 95 -12.19 8.55 11.81
C CYS A 95 -11.30 9.79 11.91
N GLU A 96 -9.98 9.62 12.00
CA GLU A 96 -9.02 10.73 12.06
C GLU A 96 -8.96 11.52 10.75
N MET A 97 -9.00 10.84 9.61
CA MET A 97 -9.12 11.49 8.30
C MET A 97 -10.42 12.29 8.19
N ARG A 98 -11.56 11.75 8.65
CA ARG A 98 -12.82 12.50 8.68
C ARG A 98 -12.78 13.71 9.60
N ARG A 99 -12.13 13.59 10.76
CA ARG A 99 -11.97 14.70 11.71
C ARG A 99 -11.18 15.84 11.09
N SER A 100 -10.02 15.54 10.51
CA SER A 100 -9.19 16.53 9.81
C SER A 100 -9.87 17.10 8.56
N ALA A 101 -10.62 16.29 7.81
CA ALA A 101 -11.43 16.76 6.67
C ALA A 101 -12.50 17.80 7.09
N ARG A 102 -13.18 17.58 8.22
CA ARG A 102 -14.17 18.54 8.75
C ARG A 102 -13.53 19.88 9.10
N LEU A 103 -12.36 19.85 9.75
CA LEU A 103 -11.61 21.07 10.08
C LEU A 103 -11.18 21.82 8.81
N LEU A 104 -10.69 21.09 7.80
CA LEU A 104 -10.33 21.66 6.51
C LEU A 104 -11.54 22.29 5.78
N LYS A 105 -12.74 21.68 5.86
CA LYS A 105 -13.98 22.28 5.31
C LYS A 105 -14.39 23.56 6.03
N GLN A 106 -14.17 23.62 7.34
CA GLN A 106 -14.54 24.79 8.15
C GLN A 106 -13.57 25.95 7.94
N ASP A 107 -12.27 25.66 7.79
CA ASP A 107 -11.22 26.65 7.72
C ASP A 107 -10.03 26.14 6.88
N ARG A 108 -9.84 26.70 5.68
CA ARG A 108 -8.86 26.22 4.69
C ARG A 108 -7.46 26.81 4.92
N ARG A 109 -6.85 26.52 6.07
CA ARG A 109 -5.45 26.90 6.38
C ARG A 109 -4.49 25.79 6.01
N ALA A 110 -3.24 26.16 5.67
CA ALA A 110 -2.17 25.22 5.35
C ALA A 110 -2.01 24.11 6.40
N ALA A 111 -2.09 24.44 7.69
CA ALA A 111 -2.02 23.45 8.77
C ALA A 111 -3.15 22.40 8.73
N HIS A 112 -4.37 22.80 8.34
CA HIS A 112 -5.49 21.86 8.19
C HIS A 112 -5.35 21.01 6.92
N VAL A 113 -4.80 21.57 5.84
CA VAL A 113 -4.46 20.80 4.64
C VAL A 113 -3.41 19.74 4.99
N ASP A 114 -2.36 20.11 5.73
CA ASP A 114 -1.31 19.18 6.20
C ASP A 114 -1.84 18.07 7.09
N ALA A 115 -2.68 18.41 8.07
CA ALA A 115 -3.29 17.42 8.97
C ALA A 115 -4.21 16.45 8.21
N PHE A 116 -4.97 16.95 7.23
CA PHE A 116 -5.83 16.13 6.39
C PHE A 116 -5.03 15.22 5.46
N THR A 117 -4.03 15.76 4.73
CA THR A 117 -3.13 14.96 3.89
C THR A 117 -2.43 13.88 4.70
N THR A 118 -1.92 14.22 5.88
CA THR A 118 -1.28 13.26 6.79
C THR A 118 -2.24 12.14 7.15
N SER A 119 -3.45 12.46 7.62
CA SER A 119 -4.44 11.45 7.99
C SER A 119 -4.90 10.58 6.82
N ALA A 120 -5.00 11.15 5.62
CA ALA A 120 -5.32 10.40 4.40
C ALA A 120 -4.20 9.41 4.01
N LEU A 121 -2.93 9.82 4.14
CA LEU A 121 -1.77 8.94 3.95
C LEU A 121 -1.73 7.82 4.99
N LYS A 122 -2.06 8.09 6.26
CA LYS A 122 -2.16 7.06 7.29
C LYS A 122 -3.28 6.05 7.00
N LEU A 123 -4.41 6.50 6.44
CA LEU A 123 -5.46 5.59 5.98
C LEU A 123 -4.97 4.71 4.82
N PHE A 124 -4.24 5.29 3.86
CA PHE A 124 -3.62 4.54 2.77
C PHE A 124 -2.61 3.49 3.28
N TYR A 125 -1.78 3.87 4.25
CA TYR A 125 -0.83 2.98 4.92
C TYR A 125 -1.51 1.70 5.42
N TYR A 126 -2.55 1.85 6.25
CA TYR A 126 -3.27 0.69 6.79
C TYR A 126 -3.99 -0.11 5.72
N TRP A 127 -4.51 0.52 4.67
CA TRP A 127 -5.14 -0.17 3.55
C TRP A 127 -4.14 -1.09 2.82
N VAL A 128 -2.95 -0.59 2.54
CA VAL A 128 -1.88 -1.37 1.88
C VAL A 128 -1.41 -2.49 2.79
N CYS A 129 -1.10 -2.19 4.06
CA CYS A 129 -0.68 -3.21 5.02
C CYS A 129 -1.76 -4.27 5.19
N PHE A 130 -3.04 -3.89 5.22
CA PHE A 130 -4.16 -4.83 5.37
C PHE A 130 -4.29 -5.74 4.15
N ALA A 131 -4.10 -5.20 2.95
CA ALA A 131 -4.27 -5.86 1.66
C ALA A 131 -5.57 -6.68 1.52
N PRO A 132 -6.74 -6.04 1.66
CA PRO A 132 -8.03 -6.74 1.68
C PRO A 132 -8.43 -7.35 0.32
N LEU A 133 -7.81 -6.93 -0.78
CA LEU A 133 -8.14 -7.41 -2.11
C LEU A 133 -7.16 -8.49 -2.57
N THR A 134 -7.67 -9.53 -3.22
CA THR A 134 -6.84 -10.59 -3.82
C THR A 134 -5.85 -10.05 -4.84
N ARG A 135 -6.23 -8.99 -5.58
CA ARG A 135 -5.37 -8.29 -6.55
C ARG A 135 -5.73 -6.81 -6.56
N GLY A 136 -4.72 -5.96 -6.78
CA GLY A 136 -4.93 -4.52 -7.03
C GLY A 136 -5.11 -3.67 -5.77
N THR A 137 -4.84 -4.17 -4.56
CA THR A 137 -4.89 -3.38 -3.30
C THR A 137 -4.19 -2.03 -3.46
N ALA A 138 -2.94 -2.00 -3.91
CA ALA A 138 -2.14 -0.79 -4.02
C ALA A 138 -2.78 0.24 -4.97
N ALA A 139 -3.17 -0.20 -6.18
CA ALA A 139 -3.79 0.65 -7.18
C ALA A 139 -5.12 1.23 -6.70
N VAL A 140 -5.99 0.39 -6.12
CA VAL A 140 -7.28 0.82 -5.56
C VAL A 140 -7.06 1.78 -4.38
N GLY A 141 -6.13 1.46 -3.48
CA GLY A 141 -5.79 2.32 -2.35
C GLY A 141 -5.33 3.70 -2.78
N TYR A 142 -4.47 3.76 -3.80
CA TYR A 142 -3.94 5.03 -4.31
C TYR A 142 -5.03 5.83 -5.04
N ALA A 143 -5.91 5.17 -5.79
CA ALA A 143 -7.07 5.81 -6.40
C ALA A 143 -8.02 6.38 -5.34
N VAL A 144 -8.28 5.66 -4.25
CA VAL A 144 -9.08 6.14 -3.12
C VAL A 144 -8.40 7.31 -2.42
N LEU A 145 -7.09 7.26 -2.19
CA LEU A 145 -6.31 8.37 -1.63
C LEU A 145 -6.46 9.64 -2.48
N ARG A 146 -6.23 9.54 -3.80
CA ARG A 146 -6.45 10.63 -4.76
C ARG A 146 -7.88 11.16 -4.70
N GLY A 147 -8.87 10.27 -4.72
CA GLY A 147 -10.28 10.65 -4.67
C GLY A 147 -10.68 11.39 -3.39
N VAL A 148 -10.16 10.95 -2.24
CA VAL A 148 -10.40 11.62 -0.95
C VAL A 148 -9.75 13.00 -0.92
N LEU A 149 -8.53 13.15 -1.44
CA LEU A 149 -7.88 14.45 -1.59
C LEU A 149 -8.70 15.39 -2.47
N LEU A 150 -9.10 14.93 -3.66
CA LEU A 150 -9.91 15.69 -4.62
C LEU A 150 -11.25 16.11 -4.03
N ALA A 151 -11.92 15.23 -3.29
CA ALA A 151 -13.19 15.53 -2.60
C ALA A 151 -13.06 16.65 -1.55
N MET A 152 -11.84 16.98 -1.14
CA MET A 152 -11.50 18.07 -0.23
C MET A 152 -10.83 19.25 -0.94
N GLY A 153 -10.89 19.27 -2.28
CA GLY A 153 -10.32 20.32 -3.12
C GLY A 153 -8.80 20.30 -3.16
N VAL A 154 -8.15 19.18 -2.80
CA VAL A 154 -6.69 19.02 -2.85
C VAL A 154 -6.36 18.09 -4.02
N ASP A 155 -5.52 18.55 -4.94
CA ASP A 155 -5.01 17.74 -6.05
C ASP A 155 -3.48 17.57 -5.95
N LEU A 156 -2.92 16.70 -6.77
CA LEU A 156 -1.47 16.48 -6.93
C LEU A 156 -1.08 16.78 -8.38
N LYS A 157 -0.33 17.87 -8.57
CA LYS A 157 0.14 18.33 -9.90
C LYS A 157 1.23 17.43 -10.50
N ASP A 158 2.01 16.77 -9.66
CA ASP A 158 3.15 15.97 -10.08
C ASP A 158 2.76 14.49 -10.14
N GLN A 159 3.43 13.76 -11.02
CA GLN A 159 3.38 12.30 -11.02
C GLN A 159 4.13 11.75 -9.81
N MET A 160 3.87 10.48 -9.48
CA MET A 160 4.64 9.78 -8.45
C MET A 160 6.13 9.86 -8.79
N LYS A 161 6.95 10.23 -7.79
CA LYS A 161 8.40 10.38 -7.96
C LYS A 161 9.00 9.09 -8.53
N ALA A 162 9.87 9.22 -9.52
CA ALA A 162 10.55 8.06 -10.11
C ALA A 162 11.30 7.25 -9.03
N GLY A 163 11.13 5.93 -9.05
CA GLY A 163 11.71 5.02 -8.07
C GLY A 163 10.93 4.90 -6.76
N VAL A 164 9.85 5.67 -6.55
CA VAL A 164 8.96 5.51 -5.40
C VAL A 164 7.81 4.58 -5.78
N GLN A 165 7.50 3.64 -4.89
CA GLN A 165 6.28 2.85 -4.96
C GLN A 165 5.56 2.95 -3.62
N MET A 166 4.48 3.73 -3.59
CA MET A 166 3.77 4.11 -2.35
C MET A 166 3.40 2.93 -1.45
N ASP A 167 3.07 1.79 -2.05
CA ASP A 167 2.75 0.56 -1.33
C ASP A 167 3.97 -0.07 -0.67
N TRP A 168 5.13 -0.09 -1.35
CA TRP A 168 6.38 -0.55 -0.76
C TRP A 168 6.87 0.36 0.36
N GLU A 169 6.81 1.68 0.18
CA GLU A 169 7.13 2.62 1.27
C GLU A 169 6.25 2.33 2.50
N ALA A 170 4.95 2.10 2.31
CA ALA A 170 4.06 1.75 3.41
C ALA A 170 4.36 0.37 4.03
N ILE A 171 4.62 -0.67 3.22
CA ILE A 171 4.90 -2.02 3.70
C ILE A 171 6.20 -2.08 4.53
N LEU A 172 7.20 -1.30 4.11
CA LEU A 172 8.53 -1.29 4.73
C LEU A 172 8.62 -0.29 5.89
N ALA A 173 7.81 0.77 5.89
CA ALA A 173 7.64 1.63 7.03
C ALA A 173 6.94 0.86 8.16
N GLY A 174 7.65 0.61 9.26
CA GLY A 174 7.06 -0.07 10.41
C GLY A 174 5.89 0.71 10.99
N HIS A 175 5.91 2.04 10.89
CA HIS A 175 4.93 2.93 11.51
C HIS A 175 4.30 3.88 10.48
N PRO A 176 2.99 4.22 10.59
CA PRO A 176 2.33 5.14 9.66
C PRO A 176 2.98 6.54 9.63
N ASP A 177 3.49 7.04 10.76
CA ASP A 177 4.24 8.31 10.79
C ASP A 177 5.59 8.24 10.07
N GLN A 178 6.27 7.08 10.10
CA GLN A 178 7.50 6.88 9.34
C GLN A 178 7.20 6.93 7.84
N PHE A 179 6.17 6.21 7.40
CA PHE A 179 5.71 6.25 6.00
C PHE A 179 5.40 7.68 5.55
N VAL A 180 4.63 8.42 6.36
CA VAL A 180 4.29 9.81 6.04
C VAL A 180 5.55 10.66 5.91
N ALA A 181 6.54 10.49 6.79
CA ALA A 181 7.79 11.23 6.74
C ALA A 181 8.60 10.93 5.45
N GLU A 182 8.69 9.65 5.05
CA GLU A 182 9.42 9.20 3.86
C GLU A 182 8.84 9.79 2.56
N VAL A 183 7.52 9.91 2.46
CA VAL A 183 6.86 10.45 1.26
C VAL A 183 6.62 11.96 1.34
N ARG A 184 6.85 12.58 2.51
CA ARG A 184 6.42 13.96 2.80
C ARG A 184 6.92 14.96 1.77
N ASP A 185 8.23 14.95 1.51
CA ASP A 185 8.89 16.00 0.74
C ASP A 185 8.29 16.17 -0.65
N TRP A 186 8.09 15.06 -1.36
CA TRP A 186 7.53 15.12 -2.71
C TRP A 186 6.01 15.21 -2.70
N PHE A 187 5.33 14.45 -1.82
CA PHE A 187 3.88 14.37 -1.82
C PHE A 187 3.26 15.71 -1.40
N PHE A 188 3.82 16.36 -0.39
CA PHE A 188 3.29 17.62 0.12
C PHE A 188 3.59 18.78 -0.83
N ALA A 189 4.76 18.78 -1.48
CA ALA A 189 5.14 19.77 -2.49
C ALA A 189 4.33 19.63 -3.80
N SER A 190 3.88 18.42 -4.10
CA SER A 190 3.01 18.13 -5.25
C SER A 190 1.57 18.65 -5.07
N ARG A 191 1.13 18.99 -3.85
CA ARG A 191 -0.25 19.43 -3.63
C ARG A 191 -0.54 20.76 -4.32
N CYS A 192 -1.74 20.86 -4.87
CA CYS A 192 -2.30 22.08 -5.42
C CYS A 192 -3.82 22.14 -5.14
N ASP A 193 -4.42 23.30 -5.36
CA ASP A 193 -5.88 23.44 -5.28
C ASP A 193 -6.54 22.80 -6.52
N ALA A 194 -7.56 21.98 -6.28
CA ALA A 194 -8.29 21.25 -7.33
C ALA A 194 -9.32 22.15 -8.06
N THR A 195 -8.96 23.36 -8.47
CA THR A 195 -9.90 24.35 -9.04
C THR A 195 -10.52 23.92 -10.38
N TRP A 196 -9.95 22.91 -11.04
CA TRP A 196 -10.51 22.35 -12.27
C TRP A 196 -11.79 21.56 -12.00
N ILE A 197 -12.01 21.06 -10.78
CA ILE A 197 -13.18 20.24 -10.45
C ILE A 197 -14.48 21.06 -10.50
N ASP A 198 -14.40 22.37 -10.26
CA ASP A 198 -15.54 23.27 -10.34
C ASP A 198 -15.96 23.57 -11.80
N GLN A 199 -15.11 23.21 -12.76
CA GLN A 199 -15.35 23.41 -14.19
C GLN A 199 -15.96 22.17 -14.86
N VAL A 200 -15.95 21.01 -14.19
CA VAL A 200 -16.56 19.79 -14.72
C VAL A 200 -18.03 19.70 -14.33
N PRO A 201 -18.92 19.27 -15.24
CA PRO A 201 -20.33 19.13 -14.95
C PRO A 201 -20.59 18.00 -13.95
N LEU A 202 -21.73 18.05 -13.27
CA LEU A 202 -22.08 16.98 -12.33
C LEU A 202 -22.27 15.67 -13.10
N VAL A 203 -21.76 14.57 -12.54
CA VAL A 203 -21.90 13.23 -13.14
C VAL A 203 -23.37 12.88 -13.40
N GLY A 204 -24.28 13.30 -12.50
CA GLY A 204 -25.72 13.07 -12.67
C GLY A 204 -26.36 13.86 -13.81
N GLU A 205 -25.76 14.97 -14.23
CA GLU A 205 -26.24 15.79 -15.36
C GLU A 205 -25.80 15.21 -16.71
N VAL A 206 -24.57 14.68 -16.78
CA VAL A 206 -24.01 14.13 -18.03
C VAL A 206 -24.32 12.63 -18.20
N LEU A 207 -24.35 11.87 -17.11
CA LEU A 207 -24.57 10.42 -17.08
C LEU A 207 -25.78 10.11 -16.17
N PRO A 208 -27.00 10.46 -16.62
CA PRO A 208 -28.20 10.44 -15.78
C PRO A 208 -28.60 9.02 -15.38
N THR A 209 -28.37 8.02 -16.24
CA THR A 209 -28.76 6.63 -15.95
C THR A 209 -27.58 5.77 -15.53
N LEU A 210 -27.88 4.66 -14.83
CA LEU A 210 -26.87 3.63 -14.52
C LEU A 210 -26.23 3.07 -15.79
N ARG A 211 -26.99 2.93 -16.87
CA ARG A 211 -26.50 2.46 -18.16
C ARG A 211 -25.45 3.42 -18.74
N ASP A 212 -25.69 4.72 -18.70
CA ASP A 212 -24.75 5.72 -19.23
C ASP A 212 -23.42 5.66 -18.47
N ARG A 213 -23.47 5.53 -17.14
CA ARG A 213 -22.28 5.40 -16.29
C ARG A 213 -21.50 4.13 -16.58
N LEU A 214 -22.20 3.00 -16.75
CA LEU A 214 -21.56 1.73 -17.13
C LEU A 214 -20.93 1.83 -18.52
N GLN A 215 -21.61 2.45 -19.49
CA GLN A 215 -21.06 2.63 -20.83
C GLN A 215 -19.82 3.52 -20.81
N ALA A 216 -19.84 4.63 -20.08
CA ALA A 216 -18.70 5.54 -19.95
C ALA A 216 -17.46 4.83 -19.38
N LEU A 217 -17.63 3.95 -18.38
CA LEU A 217 -16.54 3.15 -17.80
C LEU A 217 -15.99 2.07 -18.74
N ASN A 218 -16.74 1.68 -19.77
CA ASN A 218 -16.37 0.66 -20.75
C ASN A 218 -16.03 1.24 -22.13
N LEU A 219 -15.92 2.57 -22.26
CA LEU A 219 -15.48 3.18 -23.51
C LEU A 219 -14.04 2.77 -23.79
N GLU A 220 -13.82 2.13 -24.94
CA GLU A 220 -12.48 1.90 -25.47
C GLU A 220 -11.91 3.25 -25.93
N SER A 221 -10.92 3.77 -25.21
CA SER A 221 -10.08 4.85 -25.74
C SER A 221 -8.98 4.25 -26.63
N GLU A 222 -8.46 5.02 -27.60
CA GLU A 222 -7.28 4.62 -28.37
C GLU A 222 -6.06 4.33 -27.47
N GLU A 223 -5.97 4.96 -26.29
CA GLU A 223 -4.95 4.65 -25.28
C GLU A 223 -5.20 3.29 -24.58
N ASN A 224 -6.45 2.89 -24.38
CA ASN A 224 -6.80 1.58 -23.78
C ASN A 224 -6.50 0.41 -24.73
N LYS A 225 -6.52 0.62 -26.04
CA LYS A 225 -6.16 -0.40 -27.05
C LYS A 225 -4.70 -0.84 -26.92
N ASN A 226 -3.78 0.11 -26.70
CA ASN A 226 -2.36 -0.16 -26.49
C ASN A 226 -2.06 -0.97 -25.21
N ILE A 227 -2.88 -0.85 -24.16
CA ILE A 227 -2.69 -1.59 -22.90
C ILE A 227 -3.21 -3.03 -23.00
N LEU A 228 -4.25 -3.26 -23.81
CA LEU A 228 -4.85 -4.58 -24.01
C LEU A 228 -4.23 -5.38 -25.18
N GLY A 229 -3.21 -4.83 -25.84
CA GLY A 229 -2.55 -5.48 -26.97
C GLY A 229 -3.49 -5.78 -28.14
N LYS A 230 -4.46 -4.89 -28.38
CA LYS A 230 -5.35 -4.93 -29.54
C LYS A 230 -5.14 -3.72 -30.42
#